data_AF-W4VMT2-F1
#
_entry.id   AF-W4VMT2-F1
#
_cell.length_a   1.000
_cell.length_b   1.000
_cell.length_c   1.000
_cell.angle_alpha   90.00
_cell.angle_beta   90.00
_cell.angle_gamma   90.00
#
_symmetry.space_group_name_H-M   'P 1'
#
loop_
_entity.id
_entity.type
_entity.pdbx_description
1 polymer ?
#
loop_
_entity_poly.entity_id
_entity_poly.type
_entity_poly.pdbx_seq_one_letter_code
_entity_poly.pdbx_strand_id
1 'polypeptide(L)'
;MKFVAENGAMWAQAGHIPAKDTVVESDEFQSMDYRSQYAEVASYVNFLDRNIHTRGVQSIIHRHLDTVWSGDVTPAEVFDEIENEVKDLIGE
;
A
#
# COMPACT_ATOMS: atom_id res chain seq x y z
N MET A 1 -19.65 0.88 10.76
CA MET A 1 -19.00 1.50 9.58
C MET A 1 -19.38 2.96 9.37
N LYS A 2 -20.67 3.34 9.38
CA LYS A 2 -21.12 4.72 9.12
C LYS A 2 -20.35 5.80 9.90
N PHE A 3 -20.31 5.70 11.24
CA PHE A 3 -19.58 6.66 12.08
C PHE A 3 -18.11 6.81 11.67
N VAL A 4 -17.41 5.70 11.43
CA VAL A 4 -15.99 5.70 11.04
C VAL A 4 -15.79 6.43 9.71
N ALA A 5 -16.65 6.17 8.72
CA ALA A 5 -16.57 6.80 7.41
C ALA A 5 -16.96 8.29 7.44
N GLU A 6 -17.90 8.67 8.29
CA GLU A 6 -18.36 10.07 8.43
C GLU A 6 -17.38 10.93 9.23
N ASN A 7 -16.64 10.34 10.17
CA ASN A 7 -15.68 11.04 11.03
C ASN A 7 -14.23 10.77 10.55
N GLY A 8 -14.03 10.61 9.24
CA GLY A 8 -12.73 10.29 8.65
C GLY A 8 -11.65 11.33 8.93
N ALA A 9 -12.01 12.62 9.09
CA ALA A 9 -11.06 13.69 9.42
C ALA A 9 -10.40 13.46 10.78
N MET A 10 -11.13 12.97 11.78
CA MET A 10 -10.56 12.56 13.07
C MET A 10 -9.50 11.46 12.90
N TRP A 11 -9.75 10.47 12.04
CA TRP A 11 -8.79 9.40 11.76
C TRP A 11 -7.60 9.88 10.93
N ALA A 12 -7.79 10.93 10.13
CA ALA A 12 -6.72 11.55 9.39
C ALA A 12 -5.64 12.11 10.31
N GLN A 13 -6.00 12.61 11.49
CA GLN A 13 -5.00 13.06 12.48
C GLN A 13 -3.99 11.96 12.82
N ALA A 14 -4.43 10.70 12.85
CA ALA A 14 -3.58 9.54 13.16
C ALA A 14 -2.79 8.99 11.97
N GLY A 15 -2.93 9.54 10.76
CA GLY A 15 -2.23 9.01 9.59
C GLY A 15 -3.13 8.47 8.47
N HIS A 16 -4.43 8.30 8.71
CA HIS A 16 -5.28 7.62 7.74
C HIS A 16 -5.76 8.54 6.60
N ILE A 17 -5.92 7.98 5.41
CA ILE A 17 -6.58 8.69 4.29
C ILE A 17 -8.08 8.35 4.36
N PRO A 18 -8.98 9.34 4.47
CA PRO A 18 -10.41 9.10 4.44
C PRO A 18 -10.85 8.47 3.12
N ALA A 19 -11.71 7.45 3.18
CA ALA A 19 -12.23 6.77 1.99
C ALA A 19 -13.46 7.48 1.36
N LYS A 20 -13.92 8.57 1.96
CA LYS A 20 -15.13 9.29 1.52
C LYS A 20 -14.73 10.68 1.01
N ASP A 21 -15.03 10.96 -0.25
CA ASP A 21 -14.66 12.20 -0.91
C ASP A 21 -15.16 13.43 -0.15
N THR A 22 -16.41 13.40 0.35
CA THR A 22 -16.98 14.51 1.13
C THR A 22 -16.19 14.86 2.40
N VAL A 23 -15.39 13.92 2.94
CA VAL A 23 -14.50 14.17 4.08
C VAL A 23 -13.17 14.73 3.59
N VAL A 24 -12.63 14.20 2.49
CA VAL A 24 -11.41 14.72 1.86
C VAL A 24 -11.62 16.18 1.41
N GLU A 25 -12.78 16.52 0.89
CA GLU A 25 -13.15 17.87 0.42
C GLU A 25 -13.51 18.84 1.55
N SER A 26 -13.60 18.38 2.80
CA SER A 26 -14.00 19.21 3.93
C SER A 26 -12.89 20.16 4.39
N ASP A 27 -13.28 21.33 4.90
CA ASP A 27 -12.36 22.33 5.47
C ASP A 27 -11.52 21.74 6.61
N GLU A 28 -12.14 20.88 7.44
CA GLU A 28 -11.46 20.21 8.55
C GLU A 28 -10.26 19.39 8.04
N PHE A 29 -10.43 18.60 6.99
CA PHE A 29 -9.35 17.80 6.42
C PHE A 29 -8.33 18.64 5.63
N GLN A 30 -8.81 19.57 4.80
CA GLN A 30 -7.95 20.40 3.94
C GLN A 30 -7.06 21.37 4.74
N SER A 31 -7.50 21.76 5.95
CA SER A 31 -6.71 22.61 6.86
C SER A 31 -5.58 21.87 7.58
N MET A 32 -5.53 20.53 7.51
CA MET A 32 -4.51 19.74 8.21
C MET A 32 -3.19 19.73 7.45
N ASP A 33 -2.10 20.00 8.16
CA ASP A 33 -0.76 19.96 7.60
C ASP A 33 -0.48 18.61 6.90
N TYR A 34 0.04 18.70 5.67
CA TYR A 34 0.47 17.58 4.82
C TYR A 34 -0.65 16.61 4.36
N ARG A 35 -1.88 16.71 4.86
CA ARG A 35 -2.93 15.71 4.59
C ARG A 35 -3.45 15.72 3.16
N SER A 36 -3.59 16.90 2.55
CA SER A 36 -4.02 16.99 1.15
C SER A 36 -2.99 16.37 0.19
N GLN A 37 -1.69 16.61 0.43
CA GLN A 37 -0.62 15.98 -0.34
C GLN A 37 -0.59 14.46 -0.16
N TYR A 38 -0.80 13.99 1.07
CA TYR A 38 -0.85 12.55 1.34
C TYR A 38 -2.09 11.88 0.73
N ALA A 39 -3.23 12.56 0.68
CA ALA A 39 -4.44 12.05 0.01
C ALA A 39 -4.27 11.94 -1.51
N GLU A 40 -3.52 12.86 -2.13
CA GLU A 40 -3.23 12.84 -3.57
C GLU A 40 -2.54 11.54 -4.02
N VAL A 41 -1.77 10.91 -3.12
CA VAL A 41 -1.11 9.60 -3.36
C VAL A 41 -2.11 8.55 -3.85
N ALA A 42 -3.34 8.57 -3.34
CA ALA A 42 -4.39 7.63 -3.73
C ALA A 42 -4.76 7.71 -5.22
N SER A 43 -4.45 8.81 -5.92
CA SER A 43 -4.75 9.01 -7.34
C SER A 43 -3.77 8.30 -8.29
N TYR A 44 -2.58 7.94 -7.82
CA TYR A 44 -1.51 7.38 -8.67
C TYR A 44 -0.88 6.09 -8.13
N VAL A 45 -1.26 5.60 -6.94
CA VAL A 45 -0.84 4.28 -6.47
C VAL A 45 -1.54 3.16 -7.22
N ASN A 46 -0.82 2.06 -7.42
CA ASN A 46 -1.45 0.81 -7.84
C ASN A 46 -1.94 0.08 -6.58
N PHE A 47 -3.26 -0.05 -6.43
CA PHE A 47 -3.85 -0.82 -5.33
C PHE A 47 -3.60 -2.31 -5.54
N LEU A 48 -3.35 -3.03 -4.45
CA LEU A 48 -3.18 -4.47 -4.52
C LEU A 48 -4.46 -5.14 -5.04
N ASP A 49 -4.30 -6.07 -5.97
CA ASP A 49 -5.40 -6.89 -6.46
C ASP A 49 -6.05 -7.68 -5.33
N ARG A 50 -7.34 -7.96 -5.47
CA ARG A 50 -8.11 -8.73 -4.47
C ARG A 50 -8.23 -10.18 -4.90
N ASN A 51 -7.11 -10.90 -4.92
CA ASN A 51 -7.07 -12.33 -5.22
C ASN A 51 -6.47 -13.16 -4.07
N ILE A 52 -6.60 -14.48 -4.15
CA ILE A 52 -6.15 -15.40 -3.09
C ILE A 52 -4.63 -15.44 -2.92
N HIS A 53 -3.86 -15.05 -3.94
CA HIS A 53 -2.40 -15.12 -3.95
C HIS A 53 -1.72 -13.82 -3.49
N THR A 54 -2.44 -12.69 -3.48
CA THR A 54 -1.88 -11.35 -3.24
C THR A 54 -1.02 -11.26 -1.97
N ARG A 55 -1.50 -11.85 -0.86
CA ARG A 55 -0.74 -11.88 0.39
C ARG A 55 0.52 -12.75 0.32
N GLY A 56 0.44 -13.86 -0.42
CA GLY A 56 1.59 -14.74 -0.64
C GLY A 56 2.66 -14.04 -1.47
N VAL A 57 2.28 -13.39 -2.58
CA VAL A 57 3.19 -12.58 -3.41
C VAL A 57 3.85 -11.49 -2.58
N GLN A 58 3.06 -10.77 -1.76
CA GLN A 58 3.60 -9.73 -0.87
C GLN A 58 4.63 -10.31 0.14
N SER A 59 4.38 -11.48 0.72
CA SER A 59 5.33 -12.14 1.62
C SER A 59 6.62 -12.56 0.91
N ILE A 60 6.54 -13.08 -0.32
CA ILE A 60 7.71 -13.43 -1.13
C ILE A 60 8.58 -12.18 -1.36
N ILE A 61 7.97 -11.09 -1.85
CA ILE A 61 8.69 -9.83 -2.12
C ILE A 61 9.37 -9.31 -0.83
N HIS A 62 8.66 -9.25 0.29
CA HIS A 62 9.24 -8.70 1.54
C HIS A 62 10.47 -9.47 2.03
N ARG A 63 10.46 -10.80 1.97
CA ARG A 63 11.60 -11.62 2.40
C ARG A 63 12.85 -11.35 1.56
N HIS A 64 12.65 -11.03 0.28
CA HIS A 64 13.71 -10.74 -0.68
C HIS A 64 14.21 -9.29 -0.63
N LEU A 65 13.47 -8.35 -0.02
CA LEU A 65 13.96 -6.98 0.14
C LEU A 65 15.19 -6.91 1.07
N ASP A 66 15.21 -7.73 2.11
CA ASP A 66 16.31 -7.76 3.09
C ASP A 66 17.65 -8.17 2.44
N THR A 67 17.62 -9.09 1.46
CA THR A 67 18.83 -9.58 0.75
C THR A 67 19.36 -8.58 -0.27
N VAL A 68 18.47 -7.81 -0.92
CA VAL A 68 18.87 -6.69 -1.80
C VAL A 68 19.52 -5.58 -0.98
N TRP A 69 18.98 -5.25 0.20
CA TRP A 69 19.49 -4.17 1.04
C TRP A 69 20.81 -4.50 1.74
N SER A 70 21.07 -5.76 2.06
CA SER A 70 22.36 -6.18 2.60
C SER A 70 23.48 -6.15 1.55
N GLY A 71 23.13 -6.20 0.26
CA GLY A 71 24.08 -6.30 -0.84
C GLY A 71 24.65 -7.70 -1.03
N ASP A 72 24.03 -8.71 -0.40
CA ASP A 72 24.45 -10.12 -0.52
C ASP A 72 24.13 -10.69 -1.91
N VAL A 73 23.07 -10.17 -2.56
CA VAL A 73 22.57 -10.63 -3.87
C VAL A 73 22.25 -9.41 -4.74
N THR A 74 22.44 -9.50 -6.06
CA THR A 74 22.06 -8.40 -6.95
C THR A 74 20.53 -8.30 -7.08
N PRO A 75 19.98 -7.11 -7.37
CA PRO A 75 18.54 -6.98 -7.63
C PRO A 75 18.04 -7.89 -8.75
N ALA A 76 18.83 -8.11 -9.80
CA ALA A 76 18.45 -8.95 -10.93
C ALA A 76 18.26 -10.42 -10.53
N GLU A 77 19.22 -10.98 -9.79
CA GLU A 77 19.14 -12.36 -9.27
C GLU A 77 17.93 -12.52 -8.32
N VAL A 78 17.68 -11.52 -7.46
CA VAL A 78 16.51 -11.53 -6.58
C VAL A 78 15.19 -11.50 -7.35
N PHE A 79 15.11 -10.75 -8.45
CA PHE A 79 13.90 -10.75 -9.28
C PHE A 79 13.65 -12.10 -9.95
N ASP A 80 14.69 -12.79 -10.41
CA ASP A 80 14.56 -14.15 -10.96
C ASP A 80 14.04 -15.13 -9.90
N GLU A 81 14.53 -15.03 -8.66
CA GLU A 81 14.06 -15.84 -7.53
C GLU A 81 12.60 -15.53 -7.17
N ILE A 82 12.23 -14.26 -7.08
CA ILE A 82 10.84 -13.83 -6.84
C ILE A 82 9.91 -14.37 -7.92
N GLU A 83 10.28 -14.27 -9.20
CA GLU A 83 9.45 -14.74 -10.31
C GLU A 83 9.17 -16.25 -10.20
N ASN A 84 10.20 -17.05 -9.93
CA ASN A 84 10.06 -18.49 -9.77
C ASN A 84 9.12 -18.86 -8.60
N GLU A 85 9.31 -18.23 -7.44
CA GLU A 85 8.45 -18.50 -6.28
C GLU A 85 7.00 -18.04 -6.47
N VAL A 86 6.79 -16.94 -7.21
CA VAL A 86 5.45 -16.48 -7.55
C VAL A 86 4.76 -17.46 -8.49
N LYS A 87 5.46 -17.99 -9.51
CA LYS A 87 4.94 -19.03 -10.40
C LYS A 87 4.55 -20.29 -9.64
N ASP A 88 5.42 -20.76 -8.74
CA ASP A 88 5.12 -21.90 -7.86
C ASP A 88 3.86 -21.64 -7.00
N LEU A 89 3.71 -20.42 -6.46
CA LEU A 89 2.56 -20.03 -5.64
C LEU A 89 1.24 -20.01 -6.42
N ILE A 90 1.27 -19.59 -7.69
CA ILE A 90 0.07 -19.50 -8.54
C ILE A 90 -0.18 -20.77 -9.36
N GLY A 91 0.77 -21.71 -9.38
CA GLY A 91 0.68 -22.98 -10.09
C GLY A 91 0.99 -22.89 -11.58
N GLU A 92 1.93 -22.03 -11.96
CA GLU A 92 2.44 -21.85 -13.34
C GLU A 92 3.83 -22.46 -13.57
#